data_AF-B3VTA4-F1
#
_entry.id   AF-B3VTA4-F1
#
_cell.length_a   1.000
_cell.length_b   1.000
_cell.length_c   1.000
_cell.angle_alpha   90.00
_cell.angle_beta   90.00
_cell.angle_gamma   90.00
#
_symmetry.space_group_name_H-M   'P 1'
#
loop_
_entity.id
_entity.type
_entity.pdbx_description
1 polymer ?
#
loop_
_entity_poly.entity_id
_entity_poly.type
_entity_poly.pdbx_seq_one_letter_code
_entity_poly.pdbx_strand_id
1 'polypeptide(L)'
;MANVVVTGETLDKSIRDIIRILEDAVGCTAGPKGLTIAISKPYGTPEITKDGYKVIKSIKPEEPLAQAIANIIAQSASQCNDKVGDGTTTCSILTAKVIEEVSKAKAAGADIISIKNGILKAKELVLESLLSMKRDVSSEDEIAQVATISANGDKNIGSKIAQCVKEVGKDGVITVEESKGFKELEVEKTDGMQFDRGYLSPYFVTNAEKMLIEFENPYILLTEKKLNIIQPILPILENIARSGRPLLIIAEDVEGEALSTLVLNKLRGGLHVAAVKAPGFGDRRKDMLGDIAILTGAKYVINDELAVKMEDLTLDDLGTAKNIRITKDTTTLIGSVDSNSSNVQSRINQIKMQIDTSTSDYDKEKLKERLAKLSGGVAVLKVGG
;
A
#
# COMPACT_ATOMS: atom_id res chain seq x y z
N MET A 1 16.93 30.16 -9.85
CA MET A 1 17.38 29.90 -11.24
C MET A 1 16.32 30.45 -12.19
N ALA A 2 16.73 30.95 -13.36
CA ALA A 2 15.79 31.36 -14.40
C ALA A 2 15.22 30.12 -15.11
N ASN A 3 13.99 30.21 -15.61
CA ASN A 3 13.37 29.13 -16.39
C ASN A 3 14.06 28.99 -17.75
N VAL A 4 14.33 27.75 -18.16
CA VAL A 4 14.87 27.43 -19.48
C VAL A 4 13.71 26.96 -20.37
N VAL A 5 13.58 27.55 -21.56
CA VAL A 5 12.55 27.19 -22.55
C VAL A 5 13.26 26.54 -23.74
N VAL A 6 12.89 25.31 -24.07
CA VAL A 6 13.52 24.50 -25.11
C VAL A 6 12.46 23.95 -26.06
N THR A 7 12.74 23.96 -27.36
CA THR A 7 11.84 23.44 -28.41
C THR A 7 12.63 22.70 -29.50
N GLY A 8 11.91 21.98 -30.37
CA GLY A 8 12.47 21.36 -31.57
C GLY A 8 13.54 20.31 -31.27
N GLU A 9 14.62 20.32 -32.06
CA GLU A 9 15.66 19.29 -32.07
C GLU A 9 16.38 19.14 -30.73
N THR A 10 16.57 20.22 -29.98
CA THR A 10 17.24 20.18 -28.67
C THR A 10 16.43 19.36 -27.66
N LEU A 11 15.10 19.51 -27.67
CA LEU A 11 14.20 18.72 -26.84
C LEU A 11 14.20 17.25 -27.30
N ASP A 12 14.09 17.02 -28.61
CA ASP A 12 14.06 15.66 -29.17
C ASP A 12 15.38 14.90 -28.94
N LYS A 13 16.52 15.60 -28.93
CA LYS A 13 17.81 15.03 -28.55
C LYS A 13 17.86 14.62 -27.07
N SER A 14 17.45 15.51 -26.15
CA SER A 14 17.43 15.21 -24.71
C SER A 14 16.52 14.02 -24.40
N ILE A 15 15.36 13.92 -25.06
CA ILE A 15 14.45 12.76 -24.97
C ILE A 15 15.16 11.47 -25.42
N ARG A 16 15.83 11.47 -26.57
CA ARG A 16 16.56 10.30 -27.09
C ARG A 16 17.69 9.84 -26.17
N ASP A 17 18.44 10.78 -25.60
CA ASP A 17 19.54 10.47 -24.68
C ASP A 17 19.00 9.79 -23.41
N ILE A 18 17.88 10.26 -22.88
CA ILE A 18 17.24 9.64 -21.70
C ILE A 18 16.64 8.28 -22.01
N ILE A 19 16.02 8.10 -23.18
CA ILE A 19 15.52 6.80 -23.61
C ILE A 19 16.64 5.77 -23.68
N ARG A 20 17.81 6.12 -24.21
CA ARG A 20 18.97 5.22 -24.26
C ARG A 20 19.43 4.81 -22.87
N ILE A 21 19.56 5.78 -21.95
CA ILE A 21 19.92 5.49 -20.55
C ILE A 21 18.91 4.52 -19.92
N LEU A 22 17.61 4.72 -20.18
CA LEU A 22 16.56 3.84 -19.67
C LEU A 22 16.60 2.45 -20.28
N GLU A 23 16.84 2.32 -21.58
CA GLU A 23 16.96 1.01 -22.23
C GLU A 23 18.18 0.24 -21.73
N ASP A 24 19.33 0.91 -21.59
CA ASP A 24 20.56 0.29 -21.12
C ASP A 24 20.47 -0.08 -19.63
N ALA A 25 19.93 0.80 -18.81
CA ALA A 25 19.81 0.58 -17.37
C ALA A 25 18.60 -0.30 -17.02
N VAL A 26 17.39 0.04 -17.44
CA VAL A 26 16.18 -0.73 -17.05
C VAL A 26 16.03 -1.98 -17.94
N GLY A 27 16.35 -1.89 -19.23
CA GLY A 27 16.17 -3.01 -20.15
C GLY A 27 17.02 -4.23 -19.82
N CYS A 28 18.24 -4.04 -19.29
CA CYS A 28 19.09 -5.16 -18.92
C CYS A 28 18.62 -5.94 -17.68
N THR A 29 17.69 -5.40 -16.87
CA THR A 29 17.10 -6.15 -15.75
C THR A 29 15.93 -7.05 -16.15
N ALA A 30 15.48 -6.97 -17.40
CA ALA A 30 14.28 -7.66 -17.85
C ALA A 30 14.45 -9.20 -17.92
N GLY A 31 13.46 -9.91 -17.36
CA GLY A 31 13.33 -11.35 -17.49
C GLY A 31 14.28 -12.18 -16.62
N PRO A 32 14.24 -13.52 -16.72
CA PRO A 32 14.97 -14.42 -15.83
C PRO A 32 16.49 -14.35 -15.97
N LYS A 33 16.98 -13.88 -17.12
CA LYS A 33 18.40 -13.63 -17.39
C LYS A 33 18.80 -12.17 -17.19
N GLY A 34 17.94 -11.38 -16.55
CA GLY A 34 18.23 -9.99 -16.22
C GLY A 34 19.53 -9.86 -15.43
N LEU A 35 20.35 -8.90 -15.85
CA LEU A 35 21.59 -8.52 -15.20
C LEU A 35 21.30 -7.77 -13.91
N THR A 36 22.25 -7.88 -12.98
CA THR A 36 22.20 -7.14 -11.72
C THR A 36 22.84 -5.77 -11.92
N ILE A 37 22.21 -4.74 -11.39
CA ILE A 37 22.67 -3.35 -11.49
C ILE A 37 23.12 -2.87 -10.12
N ALA A 38 24.24 -2.15 -10.11
CA ALA A 38 24.73 -1.44 -8.94
C ALA A 38 24.24 0.01 -8.98
N ILE A 39 23.58 0.43 -7.91
CA ILE A 39 23.11 1.79 -7.69
C ILE A 39 23.99 2.41 -6.60
N SER A 40 24.77 3.42 -6.98
CA SER A 40 25.56 4.19 -6.02
C SER A 40 24.65 5.05 -5.16
N LYS A 41 24.81 4.95 -3.83
CA LYS A 41 24.13 5.81 -2.86
C LYS A 41 25.12 6.86 -2.35
N PRO A 42 24.68 8.10 -2.05
CA PRO A 42 25.57 9.14 -1.51
C PRO A 42 26.26 8.75 -0.19
N TYR A 43 25.64 7.83 0.57
CA TYR A 43 26.15 7.29 1.82
C TYR A 43 25.88 5.78 1.88
N GLY A 44 26.76 5.04 2.56
CA GLY A 44 26.61 3.60 2.76
C GLY A 44 27.14 2.75 1.59
N THR A 45 26.72 1.49 1.55
CA THR A 45 27.10 0.54 0.50
C THR A 45 26.24 0.74 -0.77
N PRO A 46 26.78 0.41 -1.95
CA PRO A 46 26.00 0.41 -3.18
C PRO A 46 24.86 -0.60 -3.08
N GLU A 47 23.69 -0.24 -3.60
CA GLU A 47 22.56 -1.15 -3.68
C GLU A 47 22.67 -1.99 -4.95
N ILE A 48 22.60 -3.31 -4.79
CA ILE A 48 22.71 -4.29 -5.87
C ILE A 48 21.31 -4.85 -6.12
N THR A 49 20.74 -4.62 -7.29
CA THR A 49 19.33 -4.97 -7.56
C THR A 49 19.08 -5.43 -9.00
N LYS A 50 18.06 -6.27 -9.17
CA LYS A 50 17.44 -6.60 -10.47
C LYS A 50 16.06 -5.94 -10.66
N ASP A 51 15.64 -5.12 -9.71
CA ASP A 51 14.35 -4.45 -9.74
C ASP A 51 14.41 -3.20 -10.62
N GLY A 52 13.74 -3.27 -11.79
CA GLY A 52 13.67 -2.15 -12.73
C GLY A 52 12.99 -0.91 -12.15
N TYR A 53 12.09 -1.06 -11.16
CA TYR A 53 11.43 0.07 -10.51
C TYR A 53 12.40 0.90 -9.65
N LYS A 54 13.27 0.22 -8.90
CA LYS A 54 14.33 0.89 -8.14
C LYS A 54 15.35 1.55 -9.06
N VAL A 55 15.71 0.89 -10.15
CA VAL A 55 16.65 1.43 -11.14
C VAL A 55 16.10 2.72 -11.76
N ILE A 56 14.85 2.72 -12.25
CA ILE A 56 14.27 3.92 -12.89
C ILE A 56 14.14 5.10 -11.92
N LYS A 57 13.82 4.85 -10.65
CA LYS A 57 13.75 5.89 -9.61
C LYS A 57 15.11 6.50 -9.26
N SER A 58 16.19 5.76 -9.46
CA SER A 58 17.56 6.21 -9.18
C SER A 58 18.19 6.98 -10.34
N ILE A 59 17.60 6.94 -11.56
CA ILE A 59 18.10 7.71 -12.70
C ILE A 59 17.74 9.19 -12.51
N LYS A 60 18.73 9.99 -12.10
CA LYS A 60 18.61 11.44 -11.89
C LYS A 60 19.74 12.18 -12.61
N PRO A 61 19.56 12.49 -13.90
CA PRO A 61 20.50 13.33 -14.64
C PRO A 61 20.68 14.69 -13.95
N GLU A 62 21.88 15.28 -14.06
CA GLU A 62 22.18 16.61 -13.50
C GLU A 62 21.48 17.74 -14.28
N GLU A 63 21.28 17.54 -15.59
CA GLU A 63 20.68 18.55 -16.46
C GLU A 63 19.16 18.64 -16.21
N PRO A 64 18.60 19.83 -15.91
CA PRO A 64 17.21 19.97 -15.49
C PRO A 64 16.16 19.45 -16.48
N LEU A 65 16.36 19.64 -17.80
CA LEU A 65 15.42 19.15 -18.82
C LEU A 65 15.44 17.61 -18.87
N ALA A 66 16.63 17.02 -18.92
CA ALA A 66 16.84 15.57 -18.89
C ALA A 66 16.24 14.95 -17.61
N GLN A 67 16.41 15.61 -16.46
CA GLN A 67 15.81 15.18 -15.19
C GLN A 67 14.28 15.24 -15.24
N ALA A 68 13.70 16.31 -15.79
CA ALA A 68 12.25 16.42 -15.95
C ALA A 68 11.69 15.31 -16.85
N ILE A 69 12.36 15.00 -17.96
CA ILE A 69 11.98 13.90 -18.87
C ILE A 69 12.07 12.54 -18.16
N ALA A 70 13.17 12.27 -17.45
CA ALA A 70 13.33 11.04 -16.68
C ALA A 70 12.22 10.87 -15.62
N ASN A 71 11.86 11.96 -14.93
CA ASN A 71 10.80 11.95 -13.92
C ASN A 71 9.41 11.62 -14.52
N ILE A 72 9.10 12.11 -15.73
CA ILE A 72 7.83 11.80 -16.41
C ILE A 72 7.73 10.29 -16.72
N ILE A 73 8.83 9.69 -17.18
CA ILE A 73 8.88 8.25 -17.48
C ILE A 73 8.81 7.44 -16.17
N ALA A 74 9.59 7.84 -15.16
CA ALA A 74 9.56 7.22 -13.83
C ALA A 74 8.16 7.28 -13.19
N GLN A 75 7.41 8.35 -13.43
CA GLN A 75 6.03 8.48 -12.97
C GLN A 75 5.11 7.43 -13.60
N SER A 76 5.29 7.12 -14.88
CA SER A 76 4.52 6.08 -15.57
C SER A 76 4.81 4.69 -15.01
N ALA A 77 6.09 4.38 -14.75
CA ALA A 77 6.48 3.15 -14.07
C ALA A 77 5.93 3.08 -12.63
N SER A 78 5.91 4.20 -11.90
CA SER A 78 5.31 4.26 -10.57
C SER A 78 3.81 4.01 -10.58
N GLN A 79 3.08 4.60 -11.54
CA GLN A 79 1.64 4.32 -11.67
C GLN A 79 1.37 2.85 -12.02
N CYS A 80 2.24 2.21 -12.81
CA CYS A 80 2.16 0.76 -13.05
C CYS A 80 2.36 0.00 -11.74
N ASN A 81 3.43 0.31 -11.00
CA ASN A 81 3.71 -0.33 -9.72
C ASN A 81 2.55 -0.18 -8.73
N ASP A 82 1.99 1.02 -8.61
CA ASP A 82 0.91 1.33 -7.67
C ASP A 82 -0.39 0.58 -8.04
N LYS A 83 -0.63 0.30 -9.32
CA LYS A 83 -1.85 -0.39 -9.79
C LYS A 83 -1.75 -1.91 -9.78
N VAL A 84 -0.60 -2.46 -10.14
CA VAL A 84 -0.45 -3.90 -10.39
C VAL A 84 0.70 -4.57 -9.63
N GLY A 85 1.62 -3.81 -9.04
CA GLY A 85 2.73 -4.34 -8.22
C GLY A 85 3.87 -5.03 -8.99
N ASP A 86 3.77 -5.18 -10.32
CA ASP A 86 4.78 -5.78 -11.19
C ASP A 86 4.73 -5.14 -12.60
N GLY A 87 5.67 -5.50 -13.49
CA GLY A 87 5.68 -5.08 -14.89
C GLY A 87 6.26 -3.68 -15.13
N THR A 88 6.88 -3.07 -14.13
CA THR A 88 7.51 -1.73 -14.22
C THR A 88 8.61 -1.69 -15.27
N THR A 89 9.42 -2.74 -15.38
CA THR A 89 10.44 -2.91 -16.42
C THR A 89 9.80 -2.96 -17.81
N THR A 90 8.77 -3.79 -17.99
CA THR A 90 8.03 -3.90 -19.26
C THR A 90 7.39 -2.59 -19.66
N CYS A 91 6.75 -1.90 -18.71
CA CYS A 91 6.15 -0.58 -18.91
C CYS A 91 7.20 0.45 -19.37
N SER A 92 8.38 0.43 -18.74
CA SER A 92 9.48 1.34 -19.08
C SER A 92 10.03 1.09 -20.49
N ILE A 93 10.25 -0.18 -20.86
CA ILE A 93 10.72 -0.58 -22.20
C ILE A 93 9.69 -0.20 -23.28
N LEU A 94 8.41 -0.48 -23.05
CA LEU A 94 7.35 -0.11 -23.99
C LEU A 94 7.25 1.41 -24.16
N THR A 95 7.35 2.15 -23.06
CA THR A 95 7.33 3.62 -23.09
C THR A 95 8.52 4.16 -23.90
N ALA A 96 9.73 3.64 -23.64
CA ALA A 96 10.94 3.99 -24.38
C ALA A 96 10.78 3.77 -25.89
N LYS A 97 10.32 2.58 -26.31
CA LYS A 97 10.13 2.23 -27.72
C LYS A 97 9.02 3.02 -28.40
N VAL A 98 7.91 3.28 -27.73
CA VAL A 98 6.85 4.14 -28.30
C VAL A 98 7.38 5.55 -28.54
N ILE A 99 8.10 6.14 -27.59
CA ILE A 99 8.64 7.50 -27.76
C ILE A 99 9.71 7.53 -28.85
N GLU A 100 10.57 6.50 -28.95
CA GLU A 100 11.57 6.37 -30.01
C GLU A 100 10.92 6.38 -31.40
N GLU A 101 9.89 5.55 -31.62
CA GLU A 101 9.19 5.47 -32.90
C GLU A 101 8.37 6.74 -33.22
N VAL A 102 7.76 7.36 -32.20
CA VAL A 102 7.10 8.67 -32.37
C VAL A 102 8.10 9.74 -32.79
N SER A 103 9.30 9.74 -32.21
CA SER A 103 10.37 10.68 -32.57
C SER A 103 10.81 10.51 -34.03
N LYS A 104 10.96 9.26 -34.50
CA LYS A 104 11.27 8.94 -35.90
C LYS A 104 10.15 9.39 -36.85
N ALA A 105 8.90 9.09 -36.52
CA ALA A 105 7.75 9.48 -37.34
C ALA A 105 7.60 11.01 -37.43
N LYS A 106 7.79 11.72 -36.31
CA LYS A 106 7.80 13.19 -36.26
C LYS A 106 8.92 13.76 -37.14
N ALA A 107 10.13 13.22 -37.07
CA ALA A 107 11.25 13.64 -37.91
C ALA A 107 11.00 13.40 -39.41
N ALA A 108 10.20 12.38 -39.75
CA ALA A 108 9.73 12.11 -41.11
C ALA A 108 8.58 13.03 -41.57
N GLY A 109 8.13 13.98 -40.74
CA GLY A 109 7.09 14.96 -41.07
C GLY A 109 5.66 14.48 -40.84
N ALA A 110 5.46 13.37 -40.11
CA ALA A 110 4.12 12.90 -39.78
C ALA A 110 3.43 13.79 -38.74
N ASP A 111 2.10 13.92 -38.87
CA ASP A 111 1.29 14.72 -37.95
C ASP A 111 1.18 14.06 -36.56
N ILE A 112 1.57 14.81 -35.52
CA ILE A 112 1.65 14.34 -34.13
C ILE A 112 0.27 13.96 -33.59
N ILE A 113 -0.77 14.70 -33.98
CA ILE A 113 -2.15 14.43 -33.51
C ILE A 113 -2.64 13.09 -34.08
N SER A 114 -2.37 12.85 -35.36
CA SER A 114 -2.70 11.59 -36.04
C SER A 114 -1.94 10.41 -35.44
N ILE A 115 -0.65 10.56 -35.15
CA ILE A 115 0.16 9.53 -34.47
C ILE A 115 -0.46 9.20 -33.10
N LYS A 116 -0.73 10.21 -32.27
CA LYS A 116 -1.36 10.02 -30.96
C LYS A 116 -2.68 9.27 -31.06
N ASN A 117 -3.56 9.67 -31.98
CA ASN A 117 -4.84 9.03 -32.20
C ASN A 117 -4.68 7.57 -32.68
N GLY A 118 -3.69 7.31 -33.53
CA GLY A 118 -3.33 5.96 -33.96
C GLY A 118 -2.88 5.07 -32.79
N ILE A 119 -1.99 5.58 -31.92
CA ILE A 119 -1.52 4.87 -30.72
C ILE A 119 -2.68 4.55 -29.79
N LEU A 120 -3.59 5.51 -29.56
CA LEU A 120 -4.76 5.28 -28.69
C LEU A 120 -5.68 4.20 -29.26
N LYS A 121 -5.93 4.18 -30.57
CA LYS A 121 -6.73 3.13 -31.22
C LYS A 121 -6.03 1.77 -31.15
N ALA A 122 -4.73 1.72 -31.40
CA ALA A 122 -3.94 0.49 -31.29
C ALA A 122 -3.95 -0.07 -29.87
N LYS A 123 -3.84 0.81 -28.85
CA LYS A 123 -3.93 0.43 -27.44
C LYS A 123 -5.26 -0.26 -27.11
N GLU A 124 -6.40 0.26 -27.58
CA GLU A 124 -7.71 -0.38 -27.35
C GLU A 124 -7.78 -1.77 -27.99
N LEU A 125 -7.33 -1.92 -29.25
CA LEU A 125 -7.33 -3.21 -29.94
C LEU A 125 -6.41 -4.24 -29.27
N VAL A 126 -5.23 -3.81 -28.81
CA VAL A 126 -4.31 -4.66 -28.06
C VAL A 126 -4.93 -5.08 -26.73
N LEU A 127 -5.59 -4.16 -26.02
CA LEU A 127 -6.26 -4.47 -24.76
C LEU A 127 -7.39 -5.48 -24.94
N GLU A 128 -8.23 -5.30 -25.96
CA GLU A 128 -9.31 -6.24 -26.29
C GLU A 128 -8.75 -7.65 -26.56
N SER A 129 -7.69 -7.73 -27.37
CA SER A 129 -7.01 -8.99 -27.67
C SER A 129 -6.44 -9.63 -26.40
N LEU A 130 -5.75 -8.88 -25.54
CA LEU A 130 -5.21 -9.38 -24.28
C LEU A 130 -6.31 -9.89 -23.34
N LEU A 131 -7.42 -9.17 -23.22
CA LEU A 131 -8.57 -9.60 -22.40
C LEU A 131 -9.20 -10.89 -22.93
N SER A 132 -9.26 -11.07 -24.25
CA SER A 132 -9.76 -12.30 -24.87
C SER A 132 -8.86 -13.53 -24.61
N MET A 133 -7.57 -13.30 -24.33
CA MET A 133 -6.59 -14.34 -24.03
C MET A 133 -6.40 -14.58 -22.52
N LYS A 134 -7.09 -13.81 -21.67
CA LYS A 134 -6.98 -13.92 -20.21
C LYS A 134 -7.43 -15.32 -19.75
N ARG A 135 -6.61 -15.97 -18.92
CA ARG A 135 -6.99 -17.17 -18.18
C ARG A 135 -7.13 -16.84 -16.71
N ASP A 136 -8.23 -17.24 -16.10
CA ASP A 136 -8.41 -17.11 -14.66
C ASP A 136 -7.55 -18.13 -13.90
N VAL A 137 -6.90 -17.66 -12.84
CA VAL A 137 -6.06 -18.48 -11.96
C VAL A 137 -6.92 -19.02 -10.83
N SER A 138 -6.98 -20.34 -10.71
CA SER A 138 -7.91 -21.00 -9.80
C SER A 138 -7.26 -22.01 -8.87
N SER A 139 -6.20 -22.67 -9.31
CA SER A 139 -5.50 -23.69 -8.53
C SER A 139 -4.33 -23.13 -7.73
N GLU A 140 -4.01 -23.80 -6.61
CA GLU A 140 -2.84 -23.48 -5.77
C GLU A 140 -1.54 -23.55 -6.59
N ASP A 141 -1.42 -24.52 -7.50
CA ASP A 141 -0.26 -24.67 -8.38
C ASP A 141 -0.09 -23.49 -9.35
N GLU A 142 -1.19 -23.00 -9.93
CA GLU A 142 -1.14 -21.81 -10.79
C GLU A 142 -0.76 -20.55 -10.00
N ILE A 143 -1.28 -20.39 -8.78
CA ILE A 143 -0.90 -19.28 -7.89
C ILE A 143 0.60 -19.34 -7.58
N ALA A 144 1.10 -20.52 -7.22
CA ALA A 144 2.52 -20.75 -6.96
C ALA A 144 3.38 -20.44 -8.19
N GLN A 145 2.93 -20.80 -9.40
CA GLN A 145 3.62 -20.51 -10.65
C GLN A 145 3.72 -19.00 -10.90
N VAL A 146 2.63 -18.26 -10.77
CA VAL A 146 2.63 -16.80 -10.93
C VAL A 146 3.58 -16.16 -9.92
N ALA A 147 3.46 -16.53 -8.65
CA ALA A 147 4.32 -16.01 -7.60
C ALA A 147 5.80 -16.36 -7.80
N THR A 148 6.11 -17.57 -8.27
CA THR A 148 7.48 -18.00 -8.61
C THR A 148 8.07 -17.13 -9.72
N ILE A 149 7.29 -16.85 -10.77
CA ILE A 149 7.74 -16.04 -11.91
C ILE A 149 8.05 -14.60 -11.45
N SER A 150 7.14 -13.98 -10.69
CA SER A 150 7.35 -12.64 -10.14
C SER A 150 8.49 -12.58 -9.11
N ALA A 151 8.76 -13.69 -8.40
CA ALA A 151 9.89 -13.83 -7.49
C ALA A 151 11.20 -14.26 -8.20
N ASN A 152 11.38 -13.91 -9.48
CA ASN A 152 12.58 -14.22 -10.28
C ASN A 152 12.94 -15.72 -10.34
N GLY A 153 11.94 -16.59 -10.35
CA GLY A 153 12.12 -18.04 -10.42
C GLY A 153 12.29 -18.73 -9.07
N ASP A 154 12.16 -18.01 -7.96
CA ASP A 154 12.24 -18.58 -6.61
C ASP A 154 10.98 -19.39 -6.28
N LYS A 155 11.12 -20.72 -6.40
CA LYS A 155 10.06 -21.68 -6.09
C LYS A 155 9.70 -21.72 -4.61
N ASN A 156 10.64 -21.42 -3.71
CA ASN A 156 10.38 -21.41 -2.28
C ASN A 156 9.42 -20.25 -1.96
N ILE A 157 9.75 -19.03 -2.41
CA ILE A 157 8.86 -17.86 -2.28
C ILE A 157 7.49 -18.14 -2.92
N GLY A 158 7.47 -18.67 -4.15
CA GLY A 158 6.22 -18.98 -4.85
C GLY A 158 5.32 -19.96 -4.08
N SER A 159 5.91 -21.05 -3.54
CA SER A 159 5.18 -22.04 -2.75
C SER A 159 4.62 -21.46 -1.44
N LYS A 160 5.39 -20.60 -0.77
CA LYS A 160 4.97 -19.95 0.48
C LYS A 160 3.86 -18.94 0.26
N ILE A 161 3.89 -18.18 -0.84
CA ILE A 161 2.81 -17.28 -1.22
C ILE A 161 1.52 -18.07 -1.51
N ALA A 162 1.62 -19.19 -2.24
CA ALA A 162 0.45 -20.05 -2.48
C ALA A 162 -0.12 -20.62 -1.17
N GLN A 163 0.74 -21.02 -0.23
CA GLN A 163 0.33 -21.43 1.12
C GLN A 163 -0.41 -20.30 1.84
N CYS A 164 0.11 -19.07 1.83
CA CYS A 164 -0.59 -17.91 2.42
C CYS A 164 -1.99 -17.74 1.82
N VAL A 165 -2.11 -17.73 0.48
CA VAL A 165 -3.41 -17.57 -0.19
C VAL A 165 -4.38 -18.69 0.15
N LYS A 166 -3.89 -19.91 0.37
CA LYS A 166 -4.72 -21.03 0.82
C LYS A 166 -5.24 -20.85 2.25
N GLU A 167 -4.41 -20.32 3.14
CA GLU A 167 -4.75 -20.15 4.56
C GLU A 167 -5.74 -19.02 4.83
N VAL A 168 -5.65 -17.91 4.10
CA VAL A 168 -6.53 -16.74 4.27
C VAL A 168 -7.59 -16.59 3.18
N GLY A 169 -7.50 -17.38 2.10
CA GLY A 169 -8.37 -17.27 0.93
C GLY A 169 -7.88 -16.22 -0.08
N LYS A 170 -8.50 -16.20 -1.27
CA LYS A 170 -8.13 -15.27 -2.36
C LYS A 170 -8.27 -13.80 -1.99
N ASP A 171 -9.25 -13.49 -1.15
CA ASP A 171 -9.53 -12.13 -0.67
C ASP A 171 -8.90 -11.86 0.71
N GLY A 172 -8.08 -12.80 1.19
CA GLY A 172 -7.39 -12.71 2.46
C GLY A 172 -6.19 -11.76 2.42
N VAL A 173 -5.76 -11.30 3.58
CA VAL A 173 -4.65 -10.35 3.70
C VAL A 173 -3.35 -11.10 3.90
N ILE A 174 -2.33 -10.75 3.12
CA ILE A 174 -0.96 -11.28 3.27
C ILE A 174 -0.02 -10.11 3.59
N THR A 175 0.82 -10.28 4.60
CA THR A 175 1.81 -9.28 5.03
C THR A 175 3.18 -9.93 5.21
N VAL A 176 4.26 -9.15 5.06
CA VAL A 176 5.65 -9.68 5.05
C VAL A 176 6.46 -9.12 6.21
N GLU A 177 6.79 -9.92 7.20
CA GLU A 177 7.60 -9.50 8.35
C GLU A 177 9.06 -9.97 8.22
N GLU A 178 9.99 -9.19 8.76
CA GLU A 178 11.39 -9.59 8.85
C GLU A 178 11.57 -10.46 10.08
N SER A 179 12.11 -11.66 9.91
CA SER A 179 12.34 -12.60 11.00
C SER A 179 13.60 -12.19 11.78
N LYS A 180 13.51 -12.17 13.12
CA LYS A 180 14.69 -11.99 13.97
C LYS A 180 15.52 -13.29 13.97
N GLY A 181 16.54 -13.36 13.11
CA GLY A 181 17.52 -14.45 13.02
C GLY A 181 17.56 -15.16 11.65
N PHE A 182 18.51 -16.09 11.49
CA PHE A 182 18.72 -16.90 10.27
C PHE A 182 17.66 -18.00 10.09
N LYS A 183 16.37 -17.66 10.20
CA LYS A 183 15.29 -18.63 9.98
C LYS A 183 14.90 -18.72 8.50
N GLU A 184 14.44 -19.90 8.10
CA GLU A 184 13.82 -20.08 6.79
C GLU A 184 12.51 -19.29 6.66
N LEU A 185 11.99 -19.18 5.43
CA LEU A 185 10.68 -18.57 5.14
C LEU A 185 9.55 -19.31 5.88
N GLU A 186 8.94 -18.66 6.86
CA GLU A 186 7.83 -19.19 7.67
C GLU A 186 6.52 -18.48 7.30
N VAL A 187 5.42 -19.22 7.26
CA VAL A 187 4.06 -18.67 7.11
C VAL A 187 3.34 -18.85 8.44
N GLU A 188 2.80 -17.76 8.99
CA GLU A 188 2.00 -17.77 10.21
C GLU A 188 0.66 -17.11 9.92
N LYS A 189 -0.44 -17.87 10.06
CA LYS A 189 -1.78 -17.29 10.12
C LYS A 189 -1.99 -16.65 11.49
N THR A 190 -2.32 -15.36 11.47
CA THR A 190 -2.67 -14.59 12.68
C THR A 190 -4.01 -13.92 12.51
N ASP A 191 -4.68 -13.63 13.62
CA ASP A 191 -5.91 -12.86 13.58
C ASP A 191 -5.60 -11.40 13.29
N GLY A 192 -6.45 -10.77 12.48
CA GLY A 192 -6.22 -9.40 12.04
C GLY A 192 -7.21 -8.97 10.98
N MET A 193 -7.09 -7.71 10.56
CA MET A 193 -7.90 -7.16 9.46
C MET A 193 -7.13 -6.09 8.69
N GLN A 194 -7.49 -5.91 7.41
CA GLN A 194 -7.04 -4.78 6.60
C GLN A 194 -8.21 -3.94 6.10
N PHE A 195 -8.02 -2.63 6.04
CA PHE A 195 -8.96 -1.70 5.43
C PHE A 195 -8.26 -0.59 4.65
N ASP A 196 -8.97 -0.03 3.68
CA ASP A 196 -8.42 0.84 2.62
C ASP A 196 -8.41 2.31 3.06
N ARG A 197 -7.71 2.56 4.17
CA ARG A 197 -7.39 3.90 4.68
C ARG A 197 -5.94 3.92 5.10
N GLY A 198 -5.14 4.78 4.48
CA GLY A 198 -3.75 4.99 4.90
C GLY A 198 -3.56 6.18 5.81
N TYR A 199 -2.29 6.53 6.03
CA TYR A 199 -1.90 7.62 6.91
C TYR A 199 -2.37 8.98 6.40
N LEU A 200 -2.83 9.84 7.31
CA LEU A 200 -3.23 11.21 6.98
C LEU A 200 -2.06 12.14 6.65
N SER A 201 -0.86 11.79 7.12
CA SER A 201 0.35 12.57 6.90
C SER A 201 1.56 11.66 6.71
N PRO A 202 2.40 11.89 5.68
CA PRO A 202 3.63 11.12 5.46
C PRO A 202 4.66 11.35 6.58
N TYR A 203 4.50 12.39 7.40
CA TYR A 203 5.37 12.63 8.56
C TYR A 203 5.18 11.61 9.70
N PHE A 204 4.16 10.76 9.63
CA PHE A 204 4.02 9.63 10.56
C PHE A 204 4.83 8.39 10.18
N VAL A 205 5.40 8.34 8.96
CA VAL A 205 6.19 7.22 8.45
C VAL A 205 7.35 6.89 9.40
N THR A 206 7.42 5.64 9.83
CA THR A 206 8.52 5.14 10.68
C THR A 206 9.60 4.48 9.85
N ASN A 207 9.26 3.89 8.70
CA ASN A 207 10.19 3.31 7.75
C ASN A 207 10.18 4.11 6.45
N ALA A 208 11.16 5.00 6.28
CA ALA A 208 11.27 5.87 5.11
C ALA A 208 11.62 5.11 3.82
N GLU A 209 12.24 3.93 3.91
CA GLU A 209 12.58 3.13 2.73
C GLU A 209 11.34 2.46 2.13
N LYS A 210 10.51 1.87 2.99
CA LYS A 210 9.27 1.19 2.61
C LYS A 210 8.06 2.13 2.55
N MET A 211 8.22 3.40 2.96
CA MET A 211 7.15 4.41 3.05
C MET A 211 5.93 3.90 3.83
N LEU A 212 6.18 3.33 5.01
CA LEU A 212 5.15 2.75 5.86
C LEU A 212 5.33 3.13 7.33
N ILE A 213 4.25 2.99 8.09
CA ILE A 213 4.22 3.09 9.54
C ILE A 213 4.14 1.68 10.09
N GLU A 214 5.07 1.34 10.97
CA GLU A 214 5.15 0.09 11.71
C GLU A 214 5.12 0.40 13.21
N PHE A 215 4.10 -0.11 13.91
CA PHE A 215 4.00 -0.04 15.36
C PHE A 215 3.93 -1.44 15.96
N GLU A 216 4.76 -1.70 16.96
CA GLU A 216 4.70 -2.88 17.82
C GLU A 216 3.91 -2.55 19.09
N ASN A 217 3.00 -3.45 19.47
CA ASN A 217 2.10 -3.36 20.61
C ASN A 217 1.41 -1.99 20.77
N PRO A 218 0.80 -1.39 19.73
CA PRO A 218 0.15 -0.09 19.86
C PRO A 218 -1.16 -0.15 20.68
N TYR A 219 -1.53 1.02 21.20
CA TYR A 219 -2.90 1.33 21.58
C TYR A 219 -3.69 1.85 20.38
N ILE A 220 -4.99 1.62 20.37
CA ILE A 220 -5.89 1.99 19.27
C ILE A 220 -7.07 2.79 19.83
N LEU A 221 -7.14 4.06 19.46
CA LEU A 221 -8.27 4.94 19.78
C LEU A 221 -9.27 4.93 18.61
N LEU A 222 -10.53 4.62 18.92
CA LEU A 222 -11.62 4.55 17.94
C LEU A 222 -12.65 5.64 18.22
N THR A 223 -12.93 6.48 17.23
CA THR A 223 -13.99 7.48 17.32
C THR A 223 -14.74 7.68 16.01
N GLU A 224 -16.05 7.89 16.10
CA GLU A 224 -16.88 8.33 14.99
C GLU A 224 -16.80 9.84 14.76
N LYS A 225 -16.17 10.59 15.67
CA LYS A 225 -16.09 12.05 15.59
C LYS A 225 -14.91 12.50 14.74
N LYS A 226 -15.04 13.71 14.18
CA LYS A 226 -13.91 14.45 13.62
C LYS A 226 -13.08 15.05 14.73
N LEU A 227 -11.76 14.96 14.59
CA LEU A 227 -10.79 15.56 15.50
C LEU A 227 -10.15 16.78 14.83
N ASN A 228 -10.64 17.97 15.16
CA ASN A 228 -10.10 19.25 14.70
C ASN A 228 -9.24 19.94 15.76
N ILE A 229 -9.55 19.71 17.04
CA ILE A 229 -8.85 20.25 18.21
C ILE A 229 -8.17 19.14 19.01
N ILE A 230 -7.06 19.45 19.68
CA ILE A 230 -6.26 18.46 20.40
C ILE A 230 -6.73 18.23 21.84
N GLN A 231 -7.40 19.21 22.44
CA GLN A 231 -7.77 19.24 23.86
C GLN A 231 -8.50 17.97 24.34
N PRO A 232 -9.49 17.43 23.60
CA PRO A 232 -10.22 16.24 24.04
C PRO A 232 -9.35 14.98 24.16
N ILE A 233 -8.23 14.91 23.42
CA ILE A 233 -7.35 13.75 23.41
C ILE A 233 -6.06 13.96 24.21
N LEU A 234 -5.79 15.18 24.71
CA LEU A 234 -4.59 15.47 25.50
C LEU A 234 -4.38 14.50 26.68
N PRO A 235 -5.40 14.19 27.51
CA PRO A 235 -5.22 13.27 28.63
C PRO A 235 -4.74 11.88 28.18
N ILE A 236 -5.26 11.39 27.06
CA ILE A 236 -4.85 10.11 26.46
C ILE A 236 -3.41 10.22 25.96
N LEU A 237 -3.07 11.29 25.23
CA LEU A 237 -1.73 11.48 24.68
C LEU A 237 -0.65 11.54 25.77
N GLU A 238 -0.94 12.17 26.91
CA GLU A 238 -0.04 12.18 28.06
C GLU A 238 0.18 10.78 28.63
N ASN A 239 -0.88 10.00 28.79
CA ASN A 239 -0.79 8.63 29.28
C ASN A 239 -0.02 7.73 28.31
N ILE A 240 -0.24 7.91 27.00
CA ILE A 240 0.50 7.21 25.95
C ILE A 240 1.98 7.57 26.00
N ALA A 241 2.32 8.86 26.09
CA ALA A 241 3.70 9.32 26.20
C ALA A 241 4.41 8.72 27.42
N ARG A 242 3.72 8.61 28.57
CA ARG A 242 4.25 7.94 29.78
C ARG A 242 4.43 6.44 29.60
N SER A 243 3.53 5.78 28.86
CA SER A 243 3.62 4.33 28.60
C SER A 243 4.76 3.96 27.64
N GLY A 244 5.20 4.90 26.80
CA GLY A 244 6.18 4.65 25.74
C GLY A 244 5.65 3.80 24.56
N ARG A 245 4.41 3.31 24.62
CA ARG A 245 3.78 2.53 23.56
C ARG A 245 3.23 3.44 22.46
N PRO A 246 3.24 3.02 21.18
CA PRO A 246 2.64 3.81 20.11
C PRO A 246 1.11 3.90 20.20
N LEU A 247 0.54 4.93 19.57
CA LEU A 247 -0.91 5.12 19.43
C LEU A 247 -1.33 5.20 17.96
N LEU A 248 -2.32 4.40 17.58
CA LEU A 248 -3.09 4.60 16.36
C LEU A 248 -4.42 5.27 16.68
N ILE A 249 -4.72 6.36 15.98
CA ILE A 249 -6.04 7.03 16.03
C ILE A 249 -6.81 6.69 14.75
N ILE A 250 -7.99 6.10 14.91
CA ILE A 250 -8.96 5.86 13.84
C ILE A 250 -10.19 6.72 14.13
N ALA A 251 -10.33 7.80 13.36
CA ALA A 251 -11.39 8.79 13.52
C ALA A 251 -12.17 9.00 12.22
N GLU A 252 -13.34 9.64 12.24
CA GLU A 252 -13.99 10.06 10.98
C GLU A 252 -13.01 10.89 10.12
N ASP A 253 -12.35 11.85 10.77
CA ASP A 253 -11.25 12.61 10.19
C ASP A 253 -10.36 13.18 11.30
N VAL A 254 -9.09 13.48 10.98
CA VAL A 254 -8.19 14.24 11.85
C VAL A 254 -7.59 15.37 11.05
N GLU A 255 -7.95 16.60 11.40
CA GLU A 255 -7.63 17.79 10.60
C GLU A 255 -7.22 18.98 11.48
N GLY A 256 -6.83 20.08 10.83
CA GLY A 256 -6.54 21.35 11.48
C GLY A 256 -5.44 21.29 12.54
N GLU A 257 -5.75 21.84 13.72
CA GLU A 257 -4.84 21.95 14.86
C GLU A 257 -4.43 20.57 15.39
N ALA A 258 -5.39 19.64 15.48
CA ALA A 258 -5.14 18.29 15.99
C ALA A 258 -4.08 17.58 15.14
N LEU A 259 -4.25 17.53 13.83
CA LEU A 259 -3.30 16.86 12.93
C LEU A 259 -1.91 17.51 12.99
N SER A 260 -1.86 18.83 12.93
CA SER A 260 -0.60 19.59 12.98
C SER A 260 0.17 19.32 14.27
N THR A 261 -0.54 19.28 15.40
CA THR A 261 0.03 19.02 16.72
C THR A 261 0.55 17.59 16.84
N LEU A 262 -0.20 16.59 16.35
CA LEU A 262 0.24 15.20 16.33
C LEU A 262 1.53 15.02 15.50
N VAL A 263 1.58 15.65 14.31
CA VAL A 263 2.76 15.61 13.44
C VAL A 263 3.98 16.25 14.12
N LEU A 264 3.82 17.45 14.70
CA LEU A 264 4.92 18.14 15.36
C LEU A 264 5.46 17.37 16.56
N ASN A 265 4.58 16.76 17.38
CA ASN A 265 5.01 15.95 18.52
C ASN A 265 5.72 14.66 18.09
N LYS A 266 5.26 14.04 16.99
CA LYS A 266 5.94 12.89 16.42
C LYS A 266 7.36 13.23 15.94
N LEU A 267 7.51 14.34 15.22
CA LEU A 267 8.81 14.79 14.70
C LEU A 267 9.79 15.19 15.81
N ARG A 268 9.29 15.69 16.95
CA ARG A 268 10.10 16.00 18.14
C ARG A 268 10.51 14.76 18.95
N GLY A 269 10.03 13.57 18.57
CA GLY A 269 10.37 12.30 19.21
C GLY A 269 9.67 12.05 20.55
N GLY A 270 8.74 12.92 20.97
CA GLY A 270 8.04 12.78 22.26
C GLY A 270 6.86 11.82 22.24
N LEU A 271 6.35 11.46 21.05
CA LEU A 271 5.15 10.63 20.91
C LEU A 271 5.21 9.79 19.62
N HIS A 272 5.00 8.47 19.73
CA HIS A 272 4.83 7.59 18.59
C HIS A 272 3.35 7.50 18.24
N VAL A 273 2.87 8.33 17.31
CA VAL A 273 1.45 8.38 16.93
C VAL A 273 1.27 8.36 15.43
N ALA A 274 0.17 7.74 14.98
CA ALA A 274 -0.33 7.83 13.62
C ALA A 274 -1.85 8.03 13.63
N ALA A 275 -2.37 8.69 12.61
CA ALA A 275 -3.80 8.90 12.42
C ALA A 275 -4.25 8.47 11.03
N VAL A 276 -5.37 7.77 10.97
CA VAL A 276 -6.02 7.27 9.76
C VAL A 276 -7.52 7.59 9.82
N LYS A 277 -8.16 7.76 8.66
CA LYS A 277 -9.62 7.88 8.62
C LYS A 277 -10.26 6.52 8.90
N ALA A 278 -11.46 6.54 9.46
CA ALA A 278 -12.29 5.37 9.61
C ALA A 278 -12.71 4.83 8.22
N PRO A 279 -12.79 3.50 8.06
CA PRO A 279 -13.28 2.92 6.82
C PRO A 279 -14.79 3.11 6.67
N GLY A 280 -15.26 3.15 5.42
CA GLY A 280 -16.67 3.36 5.11
C GLY A 280 -17.16 4.80 5.32
N PHE A 281 -18.48 4.97 5.23
CA PHE A 281 -19.21 6.24 5.40
C PHE A 281 -20.59 5.97 6.03
N GLY A 282 -21.17 6.96 6.71
CA GLY A 282 -22.50 6.84 7.33
C GLY A 282 -22.61 5.66 8.29
N ASP A 283 -23.73 4.93 8.25
CA ASP A 283 -23.96 3.77 9.12
C ASP A 283 -22.94 2.65 8.93
N ARG A 284 -22.44 2.47 7.69
CA ARG A 284 -21.38 1.48 7.41
C ARG A 284 -20.10 1.79 8.16
N ARG A 285 -19.76 3.07 8.34
CA ARG A 285 -18.58 3.46 9.14
C ARG A 285 -18.75 3.07 10.60
N LYS A 286 -19.93 3.33 11.18
CA LYS A 286 -20.25 2.93 12.56
C LYS A 286 -20.07 1.42 12.73
N ASP A 287 -20.63 0.68 11.79
CA ASP A 287 -20.60 -0.77 11.77
C ASP A 287 -19.17 -1.34 11.65
N MET A 288 -18.35 -0.78 10.76
CA MET A 288 -16.95 -1.18 10.59
C MET A 288 -16.06 -0.76 11.76
N LEU A 289 -16.33 0.39 12.40
CA LEU A 289 -15.64 0.78 13.63
C LEU A 289 -15.99 -0.18 14.78
N GLY A 290 -17.25 -0.63 14.86
CA GLY A 290 -17.65 -1.68 15.79
C GLY A 290 -16.92 -3.01 15.53
N ASP A 291 -16.74 -3.38 14.26
CA ASP A 291 -15.96 -4.57 13.89
C ASP A 291 -14.49 -4.44 14.36
N ILE A 292 -13.86 -3.28 14.12
CA ILE A 292 -12.49 -2.99 14.58
C ILE A 292 -12.42 -3.01 16.11
N ALA A 293 -13.41 -2.46 16.81
CA ALA A 293 -13.44 -2.44 18.27
C ALA A 293 -13.47 -3.85 18.86
N ILE A 294 -14.32 -4.71 18.31
CA ILE A 294 -14.42 -6.12 18.73
C ILE A 294 -13.11 -6.87 18.45
N LEU A 295 -12.52 -6.66 17.27
CA LEU A 295 -11.28 -7.31 16.88
C LEU A 295 -10.09 -6.85 17.74
N THR A 296 -10.05 -5.58 18.14
CA THR A 296 -8.94 -4.99 18.92
C THR A 296 -9.16 -5.01 20.42
N GLY A 297 -10.36 -5.38 20.88
CA GLY A 297 -10.74 -5.36 22.30
C GLY A 297 -11.00 -3.97 22.87
N ALA A 298 -11.16 -2.95 22.02
CA ALA A 298 -11.50 -1.60 22.46
C ALA A 298 -12.88 -1.61 23.13
N LYS A 299 -13.01 -0.98 24.30
CA LYS A 299 -14.29 -0.96 25.03
C LYS A 299 -15.31 -0.03 24.39
N TYR A 300 -14.84 1.07 23.81
CA TYR A 300 -15.69 2.12 23.27
C TYR A 300 -15.28 2.51 21.86
N VAL A 301 -16.29 2.74 21.02
CA VAL A 301 -16.17 3.59 19.83
C VAL A 301 -16.82 4.91 20.20
N ILE A 302 -16.04 5.96 20.40
CA ILE A 302 -16.58 7.24 20.89
C ILE A 302 -17.52 7.84 19.82
N ASN A 303 -18.78 8.04 20.18
CA ASN A 303 -19.81 8.65 19.35
C ASN A 303 -20.67 9.61 20.19
N ASP A 304 -21.71 10.22 19.60
CA ASP A 304 -22.61 11.14 20.31
C ASP A 304 -23.69 10.43 21.14
N GLU A 305 -23.92 9.14 20.88
CA GLU A 305 -24.96 8.33 21.54
C GLU A 305 -24.48 7.80 22.91
N LEU A 306 -23.17 7.58 23.05
CA LEU A 306 -22.54 7.19 24.29
C LEU A 306 -22.27 8.42 25.17
N ALA A 307 -22.60 8.31 26.47
CA ALA A 307 -22.29 9.33 27.47
C ALA A 307 -20.81 9.35 27.90
N VAL A 308 -19.91 8.75 27.10
CA VAL A 308 -18.47 8.65 27.38
C VAL A 308 -17.75 9.77 26.64
N LYS A 309 -17.01 10.60 27.39
CA LYS A 309 -16.19 11.66 26.80
C LYS A 309 -14.77 11.16 26.54
N MET A 310 -14.08 11.78 25.56
CA MET A 310 -12.71 11.39 25.23
C MET A 310 -11.74 11.69 26.36
N GLU A 311 -12.01 12.74 27.13
CA GLU A 311 -11.17 13.19 28.24
C GLU A 311 -11.17 12.20 29.41
N ASP A 312 -12.23 11.39 29.53
CA ASP A 312 -12.44 10.44 30.63
C ASP A 312 -11.88 9.04 30.31
N LEU A 313 -11.34 8.83 29.11
CA LEU A 313 -10.82 7.52 28.71
C LEU A 313 -9.53 7.15 29.42
N THR A 314 -9.43 5.89 29.80
CA THR A 314 -8.22 5.27 30.33
C THR A 314 -7.53 4.42 29.26
N LEU A 315 -6.26 4.04 29.49
CA LEU A 315 -5.53 3.17 28.56
C LEU A 315 -6.19 1.79 28.40
N ASP A 316 -6.93 1.32 29.40
CA ASP A 316 -7.65 0.03 29.38
C ASP A 316 -8.92 0.08 28.52
N ASP A 317 -9.36 1.27 28.12
CA ASP A 317 -10.52 1.44 27.25
C ASP A 317 -10.15 1.40 25.76
N LEU A 318 -8.86 1.59 25.46
CA LEU A 318 -8.31 1.56 24.10
C LEU A 318 -8.15 0.12 23.61
N GLY A 319 -8.25 -0.07 22.29
CA GLY A 319 -7.94 -1.33 21.66
C GLY A 319 -6.43 -1.58 21.63
N THR A 320 -6.04 -2.82 21.32
CA THR A 320 -4.64 -3.17 21.10
C THR A 320 -4.48 -4.20 19.97
N ALA A 321 -3.27 -4.29 19.43
CA ALA A 321 -2.86 -5.29 18.46
C ALA A 321 -1.37 -5.60 18.70
N LYS A 322 -0.90 -6.76 18.21
CA LYS A 322 0.51 -7.12 18.24
C LYS A 322 1.31 -6.18 17.35
N ASN A 323 0.93 -6.08 16.07
CA ASN A 323 1.58 -5.22 15.09
C ASN A 323 0.54 -4.42 14.29
N ILE A 324 0.87 -3.20 13.90
CA ILE A 324 0.09 -2.39 12.96
C ILE A 324 0.98 -1.93 11.82
N ARG A 325 0.45 -2.01 10.60
CA ARG A 325 1.09 -1.52 9.38
C ARG A 325 0.19 -0.56 8.62
N ILE A 326 0.70 0.62 8.33
CA ILE A 326 -0.06 1.66 7.62
C ILE A 326 0.76 2.12 6.43
N THR A 327 0.18 1.96 5.24
CA THR A 327 0.71 2.49 3.99
C THR A 327 0.01 3.81 3.65
N LYS A 328 0.30 4.38 2.49
CA LYS A 328 -0.43 5.54 1.98
C LYS A 328 -1.92 5.28 1.80
N ASP A 329 -2.30 4.03 1.49
CA ASP A 329 -3.65 3.69 1.05
C ASP A 329 -4.35 2.66 1.96
N THR A 330 -3.60 1.89 2.76
CA THR A 330 -4.15 0.79 3.58
C THR A 330 -3.65 0.83 5.02
N THR A 331 -4.45 0.27 5.94
CA THR A 331 -4.08 -0.03 7.32
C THR A 331 -4.36 -1.50 7.60
N THR A 332 -3.38 -2.19 8.17
CA THR A 332 -3.43 -3.60 8.55
C THR A 332 -3.20 -3.73 10.06
N LEU A 333 -4.12 -4.39 10.74
CA LEU A 333 -4.04 -4.75 12.15
C LEU A 333 -3.69 -6.23 12.25
N ILE A 334 -2.62 -6.59 12.97
CA ILE A 334 -2.07 -7.96 13.04
C ILE A 334 -1.98 -8.38 14.50
N GLY A 335 -2.41 -9.61 14.81
CA GLY A 335 -2.34 -10.22 16.13
C GLY A 335 -3.18 -9.46 17.16
N SER A 336 -4.44 -9.21 16.85
CA SER A 336 -5.41 -8.59 17.75
C SER A 336 -6.11 -9.66 18.63
N VAL A 337 -7.29 -9.38 19.19
CA VAL A 337 -8.06 -10.37 19.97
C VAL A 337 -8.31 -11.62 19.11
N ASP A 338 -8.22 -12.80 19.74
CA ASP A 338 -8.45 -14.11 19.10
C ASP A 338 -9.78 -14.12 18.33
N SER A 339 -9.73 -14.52 17.05
CA SER A 339 -10.91 -14.60 16.19
C SER A 339 -11.92 -15.65 16.65
N ASN A 340 -11.49 -16.61 17.49
CA ASN A 340 -12.36 -17.60 18.13
C ASN A 340 -12.99 -17.09 19.43
N SER A 341 -12.68 -15.87 19.86
CA SER A 341 -13.35 -15.26 21.01
C SER A 341 -14.86 -15.19 20.79
N SER A 342 -15.62 -15.35 21.88
CA SER A 342 -17.09 -15.33 21.84
C SER A 342 -17.64 -14.07 21.19
N ASN A 343 -16.96 -12.93 21.38
CA ASN A 343 -17.37 -11.64 20.84
C ASN A 343 -17.20 -11.58 19.31
N VAL A 344 -16.06 -12.03 18.79
CA VAL A 344 -15.81 -12.08 17.34
C VAL A 344 -16.75 -13.07 16.66
N GLN A 345 -16.92 -14.28 17.21
CA GLN A 345 -17.83 -15.28 16.66
C GLN A 345 -19.29 -14.81 16.68
N SER A 346 -19.71 -14.13 17.74
CA SER A 346 -21.05 -13.53 17.81
C SER A 346 -21.24 -12.48 16.73
N ARG A 347 -20.24 -11.62 16.48
CA ARG A 347 -20.29 -10.61 15.42
C ARG A 347 -20.33 -11.23 14.02
N ILE A 348 -19.53 -12.26 13.78
CA ILE A 348 -19.54 -13.05 12.54
C ILE A 348 -20.94 -13.62 12.28
N ASN A 349 -21.57 -14.21 13.29
CA ASN A 349 -22.91 -14.78 13.16
C ASN A 349 -23.99 -13.72 12.93
N GLN A 350 -23.88 -12.55 13.57
CA GLN A 350 -24.76 -11.41 13.29
C GLN A 350 -24.69 -10.98 11.82
N ILE A 351 -23.47 -10.84 11.28
CA ILE A 351 -23.27 -10.44 9.87
C ILE A 351 -23.82 -11.51 8.93
N LYS A 352 -23.63 -12.81 9.22
CA LYS A 352 -24.22 -13.90 8.43
C LYS A 352 -25.75 -13.82 8.38
N MET A 353 -26.41 -13.60 9.52
CA MET A 353 -27.87 -13.44 9.56
C MET A 353 -28.34 -12.20 8.79
N GLN A 354 -27.59 -11.10 8.83
CA GLN A 354 -27.88 -9.91 8.02
C GLN A 354 -27.73 -10.17 6.51
N ILE A 355 -26.77 -11.00 6.09
CA ILE A 355 -26.62 -11.38 4.69
C ILE A 355 -27.85 -12.16 4.21
N ASP A 356 -28.32 -13.12 5.02
CA ASP A 356 -29.45 -13.99 4.66
C ASP A 356 -30.77 -13.22 4.60
N THR A 357 -30.94 -12.21 5.45
CA THR A 357 -32.17 -11.41 5.53
C THR A 357 -32.17 -10.20 4.59
N SER A 358 -31.02 -9.79 4.07
CA SER A 358 -30.93 -8.68 3.13
C SER A 358 -31.59 -9.01 1.79
N THR A 359 -32.32 -8.05 1.23
CA THR A 359 -32.96 -8.15 -0.10
C THR A 359 -32.15 -7.46 -1.20
N SER A 360 -31.08 -6.74 -0.83
CA SER A 360 -30.24 -5.95 -1.72
C SER A 360 -28.93 -6.67 -2.00
N ASP A 361 -28.64 -6.95 -3.27
CA ASP A 361 -27.38 -7.61 -3.67
C ASP A 361 -26.16 -6.77 -3.34
N TYR A 362 -26.28 -5.44 -3.44
CA TYR A 362 -25.25 -4.50 -3.03
C TYR A 362 -24.94 -4.64 -1.53
N ASP A 363 -25.96 -4.68 -0.66
CA ASP A 363 -25.74 -4.80 0.78
C ASP A 363 -25.16 -6.17 1.14
N LYS A 364 -25.59 -7.25 0.46
CA LYS A 364 -25.01 -8.58 0.63
C LYS A 364 -23.53 -8.59 0.28
N GLU A 365 -23.13 -7.99 -0.84
CA GLU A 365 -21.73 -7.89 -1.24
C GLU A 365 -20.91 -7.16 -0.16
N LYS A 366 -21.43 -6.05 0.36
CA LYS A 366 -20.75 -5.26 1.40
C LYS A 366 -20.69 -5.93 2.77
N LEU A 367 -21.69 -6.72 3.12
CA LEU A 367 -21.65 -7.56 4.32
C LEU A 367 -20.68 -8.73 4.17
N LYS A 368 -20.58 -9.33 2.97
CA LYS A 368 -19.57 -10.36 2.67
C LYS A 368 -18.15 -9.82 2.78
N GLU A 369 -17.89 -8.59 2.31
CA GLU A 369 -16.58 -7.93 2.48
C GLU A 369 -16.21 -7.79 3.96
N ARG A 370 -17.17 -7.36 4.81
CA ARG A 370 -16.95 -7.23 6.26
C ARG A 370 -16.72 -8.59 6.92
N LEU A 371 -17.52 -9.59 6.54
CA LEU A 371 -17.39 -10.95 7.04
C LEU A 371 -16.00 -11.51 6.72
N ALA A 372 -15.54 -11.36 5.47
CA ALA A 372 -14.22 -11.82 5.05
C ALA A 372 -13.09 -11.15 5.83
N LYS A 373 -13.20 -9.85 6.12
CA LYS A 373 -12.22 -9.12 6.93
C LYS A 373 -12.17 -9.57 8.40
N LEU A 374 -13.28 -10.07 8.95
CA LEU A 374 -13.35 -10.59 10.32
C LEU A 374 -12.96 -12.06 10.43
N SER A 375 -13.23 -12.87 9.40
CA SER A 375 -13.01 -14.33 9.43
C SER A 375 -11.74 -14.80 8.72
N GLY A 376 -11.21 -14.01 7.78
CA GLY A 376 -10.08 -14.39 6.93
C GLY A 376 -8.75 -14.40 7.69
N GLY A 377 -8.60 -13.51 8.67
CA GLY A 377 -7.32 -13.26 9.35
C GLY A 377 -6.27 -12.66 8.41
N VAL A 378 -5.02 -12.69 8.86
CA VAL A 378 -3.85 -12.16 8.15
C VAL A 378 -2.76 -13.22 8.13
N ALA A 379 -2.31 -13.60 6.94
CA ALA A 379 -1.14 -14.44 6.75
C ALA A 379 0.13 -13.58 6.83
N VAL A 380 1.01 -13.91 7.76
CA VAL A 380 2.29 -13.25 7.95
C VAL A 380 3.37 -14.15 7.36
N LEU A 381 3.98 -13.71 6.27
CA LEU A 381 5.17 -14.33 5.70
C LEU A 381 6.40 -13.74 6.38
N LYS A 382 7.08 -14.54 7.19
CA LYS A 382 8.33 -14.15 7.85
C LYS A 382 9.51 -14.48 6.96
N VAL A 383 10.26 -13.46 6.58
CA VAL A 383 11.45 -13.56 5.74
C VAL A 383 12.67 -13.46 6.65
N GLY A 384 13.43 -14.55 6.79
CA GLY A 384 14.75 -14.50 7.40
C GLY A 384 15.85 -14.24 6.36
N GLY A 385 16.94 -13.64 6.82
CA GLY A 385 18.11 -13.28 6.02
C GLY A 385 19.41 -13.62 6.74
#